data_AF-A0A847H6R5-F1
#
_entry.id   AF-A0A847H6R5-F1
#
_cell.length_a   1.000
_cell.length_b   1.000
_cell.length_c   1.000
_cell.angle_alpha   90.00
_cell.angle_beta   90.00
_cell.angle_gamma   90.00
#
_symmetry.space_group_name_H-M   'P 1'
#
loop_
_entity.id
_entity.type
_entity.pdbx_description
1 polymer ?
#
loop_
_entity_poly.entity_id
_entity_poly.type
_entity_poly.pdbx_seq_one_letter_code
_entity_poly.pdbx_strand_id
1 'polypeptide(L)'
;MIFQFSFLSGCFNKDKTYVSDLEFTSAELKNAIYSASSCECMEELRAIIVDRFVLTLINLKQITPDDFIKKESEGILMTDSARKLFLTEWQKRKQEEINHCFLGEKIKFGLIPYAQALILSRYLRNEINDYIPFFRR
;
A
#
# COMPACT_ATOMS: atom_id res chain seq x y z
N MET A 1 -12.80 6.83 13.56
CA MET A 1 -12.97 8.01 12.67
C MET A 1 -12.13 7.76 11.44
N ILE A 2 -12.71 7.07 10.47
CA ILE A 2 -12.05 6.56 9.26
C ILE A 2 -12.30 7.58 8.17
N PHE A 3 -11.23 8.16 7.63
CA PHE A 3 -11.30 9.06 6.48
C PHE A 3 -11.68 8.24 5.25
N GLN A 4 -12.92 8.47 4.83
CA GLN A 4 -13.51 8.03 3.58
C GLN A 4 -12.79 8.76 2.44
N PHE A 5 -11.90 8.05 1.73
CA PHE A 5 -11.26 8.58 0.53
C PHE A 5 -12.22 8.40 -0.65
N SER A 6 -12.92 9.48 -0.98
CA SER A 6 -13.62 9.66 -2.24
C SER A 6 -12.67 9.45 -3.42
N PHE A 7 -12.81 8.30 -4.08
CA PHE A 7 -12.32 8.10 -5.46
C PHE A 7 -13.33 7.27 -6.25
N LEU A 8 -14.60 7.67 -6.17
CA LEU A 8 -15.67 7.18 -7.04
C LEU A 8 -16.45 8.40 -7.57
N SER A 9 -15.89 9.04 -8.58
CA SER A 9 -16.63 9.97 -9.45
C SER A 9 -15.96 9.91 -10.80
N GLY A 10 -16.48 9.05 -11.68
CA GLY A 10 -15.91 8.88 -13.02
C GLY A 10 -16.66 7.92 -13.94
N CYS A 11 -17.48 7.00 -13.44
CA CYS A 11 -18.31 6.14 -14.30
C CYS A 11 -19.79 6.38 -14.04
N PHE A 12 -20.31 7.46 -14.65
CA PHE A 12 -21.65 7.52 -15.26
C PHE A 12 -21.87 6.24 -16.10
N ASN A 13 -23.04 5.62 -16.24
CA ASN A 13 -24.38 6.20 -16.34
C ASN A 13 -25.47 5.18 -15.95
N LYS A 14 -26.64 5.76 -15.68
CA LYS A 14 -27.90 5.28 -15.13
C LYS A 14 -28.59 4.20 -15.99
N ASP A 15 -29.19 3.21 -15.34
CA ASP A 15 -30.65 2.97 -15.40
C ASP A 15 -31.04 1.63 -14.73
N LYS A 16 -32.12 1.72 -13.93
CA LYS A 16 -33.00 0.66 -13.40
C LYS A 16 -32.67 0.00 -12.05
N THR A 17 -33.74 0.04 -11.26
CA THR A 17 -34.02 -0.37 -9.89
C THR A 17 -34.46 -1.83 -9.76
N TYR A 18 -34.22 -2.40 -8.57
CA TYR A 18 -34.64 -3.71 -8.03
C TYR A 18 -34.01 -4.88 -8.81
N VAL A 19 -33.45 -5.91 -8.18
CA VAL A 19 -34.18 -6.98 -7.51
C VAL A 19 -33.18 -7.78 -6.66
N SER A 20 -33.72 -8.31 -5.57
CA SER A 20 -33.24 -9.26 -4.57
C SER A 20 -32.54 -10.54 -5.03
N ASP A 21 -31.74 -10.54 -6.10
CA ASP A 21 -31.01 -11.72 -6.58
C ASP A 21 -29.58 -11.31 -6.99
N LEU A 22 -28.70 -11.09 -6.01
CA LEU A 22 -27.29 -10.80 -6.27
C LEU A 22 -26.53 -12.10 -6.53
N GLU A 23 -26.67 -12.64 -7.74
CA GLU A 23 -25.63 -13.45 -8.35
C GLU A 23 -24.40 -12.54 -8.53
N PHE A 24 -23.49 -12.57 -7.54
CA PHE A 24 -22.22 -11.86 -7.59
C PHE A 24 -21.45 -12.35 -8.83
N THR A 25 -21.33 -11.48 -9.84
CA THR A 25 -20.61 -11.84 -11.05
C THR A 25 -19.16 -12.14 -10.69
N SER A 26 -18.60 -13.24 -11.21
CA SER A 26 -17.26 -13.73 -10.85
C SER A 26 -16.13 -12.68 -11.02
N ALA A 27 -16.37 -11.61 -11.77
CA ALA A 27 -15.48 -10.46 -11.91
C ALA A 27 -15.50 -9.52 -10.69
N GLU A 28 -16.66 -9.26 -10.09
CA GLU A 28 -16.79 -8.41 -8.89
C GLU A 28 -16.20 -9.11 -7.66
N LEU A 29 -16.44 -10.42 -7.52
CA LEU A 29 -15.76 -11.23 -6.51
C LEU A 29 -14.25 -11.26 -6.75
N LYS A 30 -13.79 -11.44 -7.98
CA LYS A 30 -12.35 -11.39 -8.29
C LYS A 30 -11.73 -10.04 -7.93
N ASN A 31 -12.39 -8.93 -8.21
CA ASN A 31 -11.90 -7.59 -7.90
C ASN A 31 -11.87 -7.31 -6.39
N ALA A 32 -12.90 -7.73 -5.66
CA ALA A 32 -12.96 -7.64 -4.20
C ALA A 32 -11.92 -8.55 -3.52
N ILE A 33 -11.68 -9.74 -4.07
CA ILE A 33 -10.63 -10.65 -3.59
C ILE A 33 -9.25 -10.07 -3.92
N TYR A 34 -9.04 -9.46 -5.09
CA TYR A 34 -7.78 -8.83 -5.47
C TYR A 34 -7.43 -7.63 -4.58
N SER A 35 -8.42 -6.79 -4.25
CA SER A 35 -8.22 -5.63 -3.36
C SER A 35 -7.95 -6.09 -1.92
N ALA A 36 -8.68 -7.08 -1.42
CA ALA A 36 -8.44 -7.67 -0.10
C ALA A 36 -7.06 -8.32 -0.01
N SER A 37 -6.68 -9.16 -0.98
CA SER A 37 -5.36 -9.80 -1.02
C SER A 37 -4.20 -8.79 -1.10
N SER A 38 -4.43 -7.65 -1.75
CA SER A 38 -3.47 -6.54 -1.76
C SER A 38 -3.31 -5.90 -0.38
N CYS A 39 -4.40 -5.71 0.36
CA CYS A 39 -4.35 -5.20 1.74
C CYS A 39 -3.63 -6.16 2.69
N GLU A 40 -3.88 -7.47 2.60
CA GLU A 40 -3.21 -8.48 3.43
C GLU A 40 -1.69 -8.50 3.18
N CYS A 41 -1.25 -8.40 1.92
CA CYS A 41 0.18 -8.27 1.60
C CYS A 41 0.77 -6.95 2.12
N MET A 42 0.00 -5.87 2.11
CA MET A 42 0.44 -4.57 2.64
C MET A 42 0.50 -4.55 4.17
N GLU A 43 -0.33 -5.34 4.86
CA GLU A 43 -0.34 -5.41 6.32
C GLU A 43 1.03 -5.85 6.85
N GLU A 44 1.59 -6.92 6.29
CA GLU A 44 2.92 -7.43 6.65
C GLU A 44 4.04 -6.42 6.36
N LEU A 45 3.88 -5.63 5.31
CA LEU A 45 4.90 -4.70 4.82
C LEU A 45 4.81 -3.31 5.45
N ARG A 46 3.70 -2.95 6.10
CA ARG A 46 3.47 -1.59 6.64
C ARG A 46 4.57 -1.16 7.60
N ALA A 47 4.88 -2.00 8.59
CA ALA A 47 5.89 -1.66 9.59
C ALA A 47 7.29 -1.47 8.98
N ILE A 48 7.64 -2.29 7.98
CA ILE A 48 8.99 -2.29 7.40
C ILE A 48 9.16 -1.17 6.36
N ILE A 49 8.12 -0.92 5.56
CA ILE A 49 8.15 0.05 4.47
C ILE A 49 7.75 1.44 4.98
N VAL A 50 6.57 1.56 5.60
CA VAL A 50 5.95 2.85 5.95
C VAL A 50 6.49 3.38 7.27
N ASP A 51 6.39 2.63 8.37
CA ASP A 51 6.72 3.15 9.70
C ASP A 51 8.20 3.49 9.83
N ARG A 52 9.10 2.60 9.36
CA ARG A 52 10.54 2.90 9.32
C ARG A 52 10.86 4.10 8.44
N PHE A 53 10.13 4.32 7.35
CA PHE A 53 10.34 5.49 6.50
C PHE A 53 9.97 6.78 7.23
N VAL A 54 8.79 6.82 7.86
CA VAL A 54 8.34 7.97 8.65
C VAL A 54 9.32 8.27 9.78
N LEU A 55 9.76 7.24 10.54
CA LEU A 55 10.75 7.41 11.59
C LEU A 55 12.08 7.94 11.07
N THR A 56 12.50 7.52 9.88
CA THR A 56 13.73 8.02 9.24
C THR A 56 13.60 9.51 8.91
N LEU A 57 12.47 9.94 8.33
CA LEU A 57 12.23 11.35 8.01
C LEU A 57 12.20 12.24 9.25
N ILE A 58 11.60 11.76 10.34
CA ILE A 58 11.55 12.46 11.64
C ILE A 58 12.96 12.54 12.26
N ASN A 59 13.69 11.43 12.30
CA ASN A 59 15.03 11.37 12.89
C ASN A 59 16.05 12.24 12.14
N LEU A 60 15.92 12.34 10.81
CA LEU A 60 16.75 13.21 9.98
C LEU A 60 16.30 14.68 10.01
N LYS A 61 15.24 15.02 10.78
CA LYS A 61 14.64 16.36 10.84
C LYS A 61 14.26 16.92 9.46
N GLN A 62 13.94 16.04 8.50
CA GLN A 62 13.52 16.43 7.16
C GLN A 62 12.05 16.86 7.11
N ILE A 63 11.25 16.35 8.06
CA ILE A 63 9.87 16.78 8.30
C ILE A 63 9.78 17.23 9.75
N THR A 64 9.28 18.45 9.94
CA THR A 64 9.13 19.07 11.25
C THR A 64 7.66 19.36 11.57
N PRO A 65 7.29 19.64 12.83
CA PRO A 65 5.92 20.02 13.18
C PRO A 65 5.42 21.25 12.40
N ASP A 66 6.33 22.15 12.02
CA ASP A 66 6.02 23.39 11.27
C ASP A 66 5.56 23.10 9.84
N ASP A 67 5.84 21.91 9.31
CA ASP A 67 5.41 21.46 7.99
C ASP A 67 3.95 21.01 7.94
N PHE A 68 3.23 21.07 9.07
CA PHE A 68 1.84 20.65 9.19
C PHE A 68 0.91 21.83 9.50
N ILE A 69 -0.11 22.01 8.66
CA ILE A 69 -1.15 23.02 8.79
C ILE A 69 -2.40 22.35 9.38
N LYS A 70 -2.86 22.84 10.53
CA LYS A 70 -4.14 22.44 11.10
C LYS A 70 -5.27 23.22 10.41
N LYS A 71 -6.18 22.50 9.75
CA LYS A 71 -7.43 23.09 9.22
C LYS A 71 -8.41 23.34 10.36
N GLU A 72 -9.34 24.26 10.12
CA GLU A 72 -10.45 24.58 11.02
C GLU A 72 -11.35 23.35 11.33
N SER A 73 -11.36 22.37 10.44
CA SER A 73 -12.11 21.11 10.57
C SER A 73 -11.29 19.96 11.19
N GLU A 74 -10.40 20.27 12.14
CA GLU A 74 -9.49 19.32 12.83
C GLU A 74 -8.53 18.49 11.95
N GLY A 75 -8.63 18.57 10.62
CA GLY A 75 -7.73 17.89 9.71
C GLY A 75 -6.32 18.49 9.73
N ILE A 76 -5.31 17.65 9.87
CA ILE A 76 -3.90 18.05 9.74
C ILE A 76 -3.48 17.82 8.28
N LEU A 77 -2.99 18.85 7.62
CA LEU A 77 -2.47 18.77 6.26
C LEU A 77 -0.98 19.07 6.22
N MET A 78 -0.27 18.39 5.33
CA MET A 78 1.12 18.68 5.06
C MET A 78 1.24 19.81 4.03
N THR A 79 2.20 20.71 4.23
CA THR A 79 2.55 21.77 3.28
C THR A 79 2.97 21.20 1.93
N ASP A 80 2.83 21.97 0.85
CA ASP A 80 3.22 21.51 -0.49
C ASP A 80 4.74 21.28 -0.60
N SER A 81 5.56 22.02 0.15
CA SER A 81 7.00 21.81 0.24
C SER A 81 7.33 20.47 0.88
N ALA A 82 6.75 20.16 2.03
CA ALA A 82 6.97 18.89 2.72
C ALA A 82 6.40 17.72 1.92
N ARG A 83 5.26 17.89 1.22
CA ARG A 83 4.71 16.88 0.31
C ARG A 83 5.67 16.51 -0.81
N LYS A 84 6.28 17.51 -1.45
CA LYS A 84 7.29 17.27 -2.48
C LYS A 84 8.50 16.54 -1.92
N LEU A 85 9.01 16.99 -0.76
CA LEU A 85 10.14 16.33 -0.09
C LEU A 85 9.83 14.87 0.24
N PHE A 86 8.68 14.60 0.87
CA PHE A 86 8.23 13.25 1.20
C PHE A 86 8.16 12.35 -0.05
N LEU A 87 7.58 12.84 -1.15
CA LEU A 87 7.49 12.09 -2.39
C LEU A 87 8.87 11.85 -3.01
N THR A 88 9.77 12.83 -2.99
CA THR A 88 11.13 12.69 -3.51
C THR A 88 11.92 11.64 -2.72
N GLU A 89 11.90 11.72 -1.39
CA GLU A 89 12.58 10.74 -0.52
C GLU A 89 11.96 9.34 -0.66
N TRP A 90 10.63 9.26 -0.83
CA TRP A 90 9.96 8.00 -1.11
C TRP A 90 10.40 7.37 -2.43
N GLN A 91 10.55 8.17 -3.49
CA GLN A 91 11.05 7.69 -4.78
C GLN A 91 12.50 7.21 -4.67
N LYS A 92 13.34 7.91 -3.93
CA LYS A 92 14.73 7.48 -3.66
C LYS A 92 14.75 6.14 -2.92
N ARG A 93 13.97 6.00 -1.84
CA ARG A 93 13.91 4.77 -1.05
C ARG A 93 13.48 3.56 -1.87
N LYS A 94 12.52 3.73 -2.79
CA LYS A 94 12.11 2.63 -3.69
C LYS A 94 13.21 2.15 -4.64
N GLN A 95 14.19 3.00 -4.94
CA GLN A 95 15.32 2.67 -5.83
C GLN A 95 16.45 1.96 -5.08
N GLU A 96 16.48 2.01 -3.75
CA GLU A 96 17.47 1.31 -2.94
C GLU A 96 17.43 -0.20 -3.21
N GLU A 97 18.60 -0.84 -3.28
CA GLU A 97 18.70 -2.28 -3.45
C GLU A 97 18.77 -2.97 -2.09
N ILE A 98 17.94 -3.99 -1.90
CA ILE A 98 18.01 -4.88 -0.75
C ILE A 98 18.20 -6.32 -1.20
N ASN A 99 18.90 -7.10 -0.38
CA ASN A 99 19.00 -8.54 -0.57
C ASN A 99 17.70 -9.19 -0.07
N HIS A 100 17.00 -9.90 -0.94
CA HIS A 100 15.80 -10.63 -0.54
C HIS A 100 16.18 -11.95 0.12
N CYS A 101 15.86 -12.11 1.41
CA CYS A 101 16.25 -13.28 2.21
C CYS A 101 15.85 -14.63 1.60
N PHE A 102 14.73 -14.68 0.85
CA PHE A 102 14.23 -15.92 0.25
C PHE A 102 14.71 -16.17 -1.19
N LEU A 103 14.94 -15.11 -1.98
CA LEU A 103 15.43 -15.29 -3.37
C LEU A 103 16.95 -15.34 -3.43
N GLY A 104 17.65 -14.82 -2.41
CA GLY A 104 19.11 -14.67 -2.43
C GLY A 104 19.61 -13.60 -3.42
N GLU A 105 18.70 -12.91 -4.09
CA GLU A 105 18.98 -11.91 -5.12
C GLU A 105 18.87 -10.48 -4.58
N LYS A 106 19.59 -9.57 -5.23
CA LYS A 106 19.44 -8.13 -5.04
C LYS A 106 18.20 -7.66 -5.80
N ILE A 107 17.22 -7.16 -5.07
CA ILE A 107 16.01 -6.56 -5.65
C ILE A 107 15.89 -5.10 -5.21
N LYS A 108 15.26 -4.28 -6.05
CA LYS A 108 14.89 -2.92 -5.65
C LYS A 108 13.84 -2.98 -4.55
N PHE A 109 13.95 -2.09 -3.57
CA PHE A 109 13.03 -2.01 -2.44
C PHE A 109 11.58 -1.81 -2.88
N GLY A 110 11.35 -1.07 -3.96
CA GLY A 110 10.02 -0.90 -4.56
C GLY A 110 9.39 -2.18 -5.15
N LEU A 111 10.18 -3.23 -5.38
CA LEU A 111 9.70 -4.51 -5.93
C LEU A 111 9.35 -5.54 -4.85
N ILE A 112 9.59 -5.25 -3.56
CA ILE A 112 9.25 -6.16 -2.45
C ILE A 112 7.77 -6.57 -2.47
N PRO A 113 6.80 -5.64 -2.61
CA PRO A 113 5.39 -6.04 -2.64
C PRO A 113 5.06 -6.95 -3.84
N TYR A 114 5.73 -6.73 -4.97
CA TYR A 114 5.56 -7.56 -6.15
C TYR A 114 6.12 -8.97 -5.94
N ALA A 115 7.34 -9.08 -5.38
CA ALA A 115 7.94 -10.37 -5.04
C ALA A 115 7.05 -11.14 -4.05
N GLN A 116 6.43 -10.44 -3.09
CA GLN A 116 5.60 -11.09 -2.10
C GLN A 116 4.23 -11.52 -2.66
N ALA A 117 3.64 -10.70 -3.54
CA ALA A 117 2.46 -11.11 -4.31
C ALA A 117 2.75 -12.34 -5.19
N LEU A 118 3.96 -12.46 -5.74
CA LEU A 118 4.36 -13.63 -6.53
C LEU A 118 4.43 -14.90 -5.66
N ILE A 119 5.03 -14.82 -4.47
CA ILE A 119 5.10 -15.95 -3.52
C ILE A 119 3.68 -16.35 -3.09
N LEU A 120 2.83 -15.39 -2.75
CA LEU A 120 1.42 -15.65 -2.43
C LEU A 120 0.69 -16.33 -3.59
N SER A 121 0.90 -15.87 -4.83
CA SER A 121 0.27 -16.49 -6.01
C SER A 121 0.69 -17.95 -6.23
N ARG A 122 1.92 -18.31 -5.86
CA ARG A 122 2.44 -19.68 -5.94
C ARG A 122 1.85 -20.55 -4.84
N TYR A 123 1.72 -19.99 -3.63
CA TYR A 123 1.03 -20.65 -2.52
C TYR A 123 -0.44 -20.94 -2.86
N LEU A 124 -1.18 -19.97 -3.42
CA LEU A 124 -2.57 -20.17 -3.84
C LEU A 124 -2.74 -21.22 -4.96
N ARG A 125 -1.72 -21.41 -5.79
CA ARG A 125 -1.66 -22.47 -6.81
C ARG A 125 -1.21 -23.81 -6.26
N ASN A 126 -0.95 -23.92 -4.95
CA ASN A 126 -0.40 -25.09 -4.27
C ASN A 126 0.95 -25.54 -4.84
N GLU A 127 1.74 -24.63 -5.41
CA GLU A 127 3.11 -24.91 -5.89
C GLU A 127 4.14 -24.88 -4.75
N ILE A 128 3.81 -24.21 -3.64
CA ILE A 128 4.63 -24.09 -2.44
C ILE A 128 3.78 -24.53 -1.25
N ASN A 129 4.38 -25.31 -0.35
CA ASN A 129 3.67 -25.88 0.80
C ASN A 129 3.28 -24.82 1.85
N ASP A 130 4.14 -23.81 2.05
CA ASP A 130 3.95 -22.78 3.07
C ASP A 130 4.27 -21.38 2.51
N TYR A 131 3.47 -20.39 2.92
CA TYR A 131 3.75 -18.98 2.65
C TYR A 131 4.83 -18.46 3.62
N ILE A 132 5.84 -17.79 3.07
CA ILE A 132 6.98 -17.25 3.85
C ILE A 132 6.81 -15.73 3.97
N PRO A 133 6.57 -15.20 5.19
CA PRO A 133 6.39 -13.77 5.38
C PRO A 133 7.70 -13.00 5.20
N PHE A 134 7.59 -11.75 4.78
CA PHE A 134 8.77 -10.90 4.59
C PHE A 134 9.27 -10.37 5.93
N PHE A 135 10.46 -10.80 6.35
CA PHE A 135 11.08 -10.36 7.60
C PHE A 135 12.41 -9.65 7.36
N ARG A 136 12.52 -8.41 7.87
CA ARG A 136 13.75 -7.61 7.84
C ARG A 136 14.24 -7.36 9.27
N ARG A 137 15.40 -7.91 9.59
CA ARG A 137 16.09 -7.67 10.88
C ARG A 137 16.50 -6.21 11.03
#